data_AF-A0A813NYA9-F1
#
_entry.id   AF-A0A813NYA9-F1
#
_cell.length_a   1.000
_cell.length_b   1.000
_cell.length_c   1.000
_cell.angle_alpha   90.00
_cell.angle_beta   90.00
_cell.angle_gamma   90.00
#
_symmetry.space_group_name_H-M   'P 1'
#
loop_
_entity.id
_entity.type
_entity.pdbx_description
1 polymer ?
#
loop_
_entity_poly.entity_id
_entity_poly.type
_entity_poly.pdbx_seq_one_letter_code
_entity_poly.pdbx_strand_id
1 'polypeptide(L)'
;MTKSTKSDDRKTNTPFYGFVFCTFVIILASILIQTRNSPPVNKYLSKTISPKKPYETFEEFYPHYLREHSQKTTRQWHYVGTTLVIINVLINPILSIPMIASGLASYSVMPFFRHLPNGLYEIVLFGIIYLIGGKLLTRSFIKTLLPLLFGYGFAWIGHFFYEHNKPATFIYPSYSLMSDFRMIYDAIKGQFF
;
A
#
# COMPACT_ATOMS: atom_id res chain seq x y z
N MET A 1 -20.20 38.49 22.82
CA MET A 1 -20.06 38.34 21.35
C MET A 1 -19.12 37.18 21.06
N THR A 2 -19.60 36.28 20.21
CA THR A 2 -19.19 34.91 19.92
C THR A 2 -17.86 34.79 19.15
N LYS A 3 -16.85 34.14 19.73
CA LYS A 3 -15.64 33.67 19.00
C LYS A 3 -15.47 32.14 19.01
N SER A 4 -16.49 31.38 19.40
CA SER A 4 -16.37 29.94 19.69
C SER A 4 -16.83 28.96 18.60
N THR A 5 -17.31 29.40 17.42
CA THR A 5 -17.98 28.48 16.47
C THR A 5 -17.04 27.87 15.41
N LYS A 6 -16.16 28.66 14.79
CA LYS A 6 -15.32 28.20 13.65
C LYS A 6 -14.28 27.11 13.95
N SER A 7 -13.86 26.95 15.22
CA SER A 7 -12.88 25.90 15.57
C SER A 7 -13.56 24.56 15.86
N ASP A 8 -14.79 24.62 16.37
CA ASP A 8 -15.58 23.46 16.76
C ASP A 8 -16.19 22.80 15.51
N ASP A 9 -16.73 23.60 14.59
CA ASP A 9 -17.25 23.14 13.29
C ASP A 9 -16.19 22.44 12.42
N ARG A 10 -14.91 22.83 12.54
CA ARG A 10 -13.81 22.16 11.82
C ARG A 10 -13.44 20.83 12.44
N LYS A 11 -13.57 20.69 13.76
CA LYS A 11 -13.34 19.44 14.47
C LYS A 11 -14.48 18.46 14.23
N THR A 12 -15.73 18.91 14.13
CA THR A 12 -16.87 18.03 13.86
C THR A 12 -16.85 17.48 12.43
N ASN A 13 -16.54 18.31 11.43
CA ASN A 13 -16.60 17.93 10.00
C ASN A 13 -15.37 17.18 9.45
N THR A 14 -14.30 16.99 10.23
CA THR A 14 -13.04 16.39 9.73
C THR A 14 -13.22 14.98 9.12
N PRO A 15 -13.99 14.07 9.73
CA PRO A 15 -14.23 12.75 9.15
C PRO A 15 -14.98 12.83 7.82
N PHE A 16 -15.94 13.75 7.68
CA PHE A 16 -16.66 13.97 6.40
C PHE A 16 -15.69 14.32 5.27
N TYR A 17 -14.76 15.27 5.51
CA TYR A 17 -13.72 15.58 4.52
C TYR A 17 -12.81 14.38 4.23
N GLY A 18 -12.51 13.55 5.22
CA GLY A 18 -11.76 12.32 5.05
C GLY A 18 -12.47 11.31 4.13
N PHE A 19 -13.79 11.14 4.28
CA PHE A 19 -14.59 10.29 3.40
C PHE A 19 -14.61 10.85 1.98
N VAL A 20 -14.90 12.14 1.81
CA VAL A 20 -14.92 12.79 0.48
C VAL A 20 -13.56 12.65 -0.21
N PHE A 21 -12.46 12.92 0.51
CA PHE A 21 -11.11 12.79 -0.01
C PHE A 21 -10.82 11.35 -0.48
N CYS A 22 -11.04 10.36 0.38
CA CYS A 22 -10.72 8.97 0.04
C CYS A 22 -11.61 8.43 -1.09
N THR A 23 -12.91 8.75 -1.08
CA THR A 23 -13.84 8.35 -2.15
C THR A 23 -13.44 8.95 -3.49
N PHE A 24 -13.06 10.23 -3.52
CA PHE A 24 -12.59 10.87 -4.75
C PHE A 24 -11.33 10.19 -5.28
N VAL A 25 -10.37 9.89 -4.42
CA VAL A 25 -9.14 9.15 -4.79
C VAL A 25 -9.48 7.76 -5.33
N ILE A 26 -10.38 7.02 -4.68
CA ILE A 26 -10.80 5.68 -5.13
C ILE A 26 -11.43 5.75 -6.52
N ILE A 27 -12.33 6.71 -6.76
CA ILE A 27 -12.98 6.90 -8.06
C ILE A 27 -11.93 7.19 -9.14
N LEU A 28 -11.04 8.16 -8.91
CA LEU A 28 -10.00 8.51 -9.87
C LEU A 28 -9.06 7.35 -10.17
N ALA A 29 -8.58 6.66 -9.13
CA ALA A 29 -7.72 5.50 -9.29
C ALA A 29 -8.43 4.37 -10.07
N SER A 30 -9.72 4.14 -9.80
CA SER A 30 -10.51 3.11 -10.49
C SER A 30 -10.74 3.45 -11.96
N ILE A 31 -11.04 4.71 -12.27
CA ILE A 31 -11.14 5.19 -13.66
C ILE A 31 -9.80 4.99 -14.36
N LEU A 32 -8.69 5.38 -13.72
CA LEU A 32 -7.36 5.26 -14.31
C LEU A 32 -6.99 3.79 -14.57
N ILE A 33 -7.26 2.88 -13.62
CA ILE A 33 -7.04 1.44 -13.78
C ILE A 33 -7.80 0.88 -14.98
N GLN A 34 -9.07 1.28 -15.16
CA GLN A 34 -9.91 0.80 -16.25
C GLN A 34 -9.55 1.41 -17.62
N THR A 35 -9.10 2.67 -17.63
CA THR A 35 -8.91 3.44 -18.87
C THR A 35 -7.46 3.50 -19.35
N ARG A 36 -6.47 3.16 -18.50
CA ARG A 36 -5.04 3.36 -18.81
C ARG A 36 -4.53 2.66 -20.07
N ASN A 37 -5.19 1.59 -20.50
CA ASN A 37 -4.82 0.85 -21.71
C ASN A 37 -5.50 1.39 -22.99
N SER A 38 -6.41 2.36 -22.84
CA SER A 38 -7.15 2.99 -23.93
C SER A 38 -6.65 4.41 -24.22
N PRO A 39 -6.78 4.91 -25.46
CA PRO A 39 -6.52 6.31 -25.77
C PRO A 39 -7.46 7.26 -24.97
N PRO A 40 -6.99 8.46 -24.56
CA PRO A 40 -5.65 9.01 -24.79
C PRO A 40 -4.63 8.61 -23.71
N VAL A 41 -5.04 7.87 -22.67
CA VAL A 41 -4.21 7.61 -21.48
C VAL A 41 -3.03 6.70 -21.79
N ASN A 42 -3.23 5.69 -22.63
CA ASN A 42 -2.19 4.71 -22.99
C ASN A 42 -0.91 5.34 -23.57
N LYS A 43 -1.01 6.54 -24.16
CA LYS A 43 0.13 7.31 -24.69
C LYS A 43 1.13 7.69 -23.59
N TYR A 44 0.69 7.83 -22.34
CA TYR A 44 1.51 8.24 -21.20
C TYR A 44 2.08 7.06 -20.41
N LEU A 45 1.72 5.83 -20.76
CA LEU A 45 2.32 4.64 -20.15
C LEU A 45 3.80 4.56 -20.51
N SER A 46 4.59 4.02 -19.58
CA SER A 46 6.01 3.79 -19.81
C SER A 46 6.18 2.75 -20.90
N LYS A 47 6.78 3.13 -22.03
CA LYS A 47 7.12 2.19 -23.14
C LYS A 47 8.39 1.39 -22.86
N THR A 48 9.21 1.87 -21.93
CA THR A 48 10.45 1.24 -21.50
C THR A 48 10.28 0.65 -20.11
N ILE A 49 10.90 -0.51 -19.90
CA ILE A 49 10.91 -1.22 -18.61
C ILE A 49 12.33 -1.18 -18.07
N SER A 50 12.48 -0.83 -16.80
CA SER A 50 13.79 -0.85 -16.15
C SER A 50 14.27 -2.30 -15.99
N PRO A 51 15.53 -2.64 -16.30
CA PRO A 51 16.08 -3.97 -16.02
C PRO A 51 16.01 -4.37 -14.53
N LYS A 52 15.96 -3.38 -13.62
CA LYS A 52 15.80 -3.60 -12.18
C LYS A 52 14.35 -3.78 -11.74
N LYS A 53 13.39 -3.54 -12.63
CA LYS A 53 11.94 -3.66 -12.41
C LYS A 53 11.30 -4.37 -13.62
N PRO A 54 11.63 -5.67 -13.86
CA PRO A 54 11.27 -6.38 -15.09
C PRO A 54 9.83 -6.93 -15.17
N TYR A 55 9.19 -7.26 -14.06
CA TYR A 55 7.84 -7.86 -13.98
C TYR A 55 6.74 -6.86 -14.34
N GLU A 56 5.83 -7.28 -15.23
CA GLU A 56 4.70 -6.49 -15.68
C GLU A 56 3.40 -6.84 -14.98
N THR A 57 3.26 -8.10 -14.60
CA THR A 57 2.06 -8.64 -13.94
C THR A 57 2.40 -9.13 -12.53
N PHE A 58 1.38 -9.18 -11.68
CA PHE A 58 1.53 -9.72 -10.33
C PHE A 58 1.94 -11.20 -10.35
N GLU A 59 1.40 -11.98 -11.29
CA GLU A 59 1.69 -13.41 -11.43
C GLU A 59 3.15 -13.68 -11.84
N GLU A 60 3.75 -12.82 -12.66
CA GLU A 60 5.18 -12.90 -12.96
C GLU A 60 6.05 -12.52 -11.75
N PHE A 61 5.61 -11.53 -10.97
CA PHE A 61 6.33 -11.04 -9.79
C PHE A 61 6.29 -12.02 -8.62
N TYR A 62 5.16 -12.67 -8.37
CA TYR A 62 4.92 -13.42 -7.14
C TYR A 62 5.91 -14.59 -6.91
N PRO A 63 6.30 -15.40 -7.91
CA PRO A 63 7.34 -16.41 -7.74
C PRO A 63 8.70 -15.81 -7.35
N HIS A 64 9.03 -14.61 -7.84
CA HIS A 64 10.24 -13.91 -7.40
C HIS A 64 10.14 -13.45 -5.96
N TYR A 65 8.99 -12.89 -5.57
CA TYR A 65 8.72 -12.53 -4.18
C TYR A 65 8.98 -13.70 -3.23
N LEU A 66 8.44 -14.88 -3.52
CA LEU A 66 8.63 -16.07 -2.69
C LEU A 66 10.11 -16.51 -2.59
N ARG A 67 10.88 -16.37 -3.67
CA ARG A 67 12.34 -16.64 -3.64
C ARG A 67 13.08 -15.65 -2.74
N GLU A 68 12.67 -14.38 -2.73
CA GLU A 68 13.20 -13.36 -1.82
C GLU A 68 12.73 -13.54 -0.36
N HIS A 69 11.87 -14.52 -0.09
CA HIS A 69 11.43 -14.91 1.24
C HIS A 69 11.63 -16.41 1.41
N SER A 70 12.81 -16.92 1.03
CA SER A 70 13.10 -18.35 1.00
C SER A 70 13.13 -18.95 2.41
N GLN A 71 13.54 -18.17 3.41
CA GLN A 71 13.62 -18.63 4.78
C GLN A 71 12.27 -18.58 5.49
N LYS A 72 11.96 -19.65 6.22
CA LYS A 72 10.73 -19.75 7.03
C LYS A 72 10.63 -18.62 8.05
N THR A 73 11.73 -18.22 8.66
CA THR A 73 11.80 -17.12 9.63
C THR A 73 11.41 -15.78 9.00
N THR A 74 11.93 -15.47 7.80
CA THR A 74 11.53 -14.29 7.03
C THR A 74 10.01 -14.28 6.81
N ARG A 75 9.44 -15.38 6.33
CA ARG A 75 7.98 -15.51 6.13
C ARG A 75 7.19 -15.31 7.42
N GLN A 76 7.64 -15.88 8.54
CA GLN A 76 7.00 -15.71 9.85
C GLN A 76 6.96 -14.26 10.31
N TRP A 77 8.03 -13.50 10.11
CA TRP A 77 8.06 -12.07 10.45
C TRP A 77 7.05 -11.26 9.63
N HIS A 78 6.88 -11.60 8.35
CA HIS A 78 5.82 -11.02 7.52
C HIS A 78 4.43 -11.40 8.04
N TYR A 79 4.20 -12.67 8.40
CA TYR A 79 2.92 -13.10 8.97
C TYR A 79 2.57 -12.31 10.22
N VAL A 80 3.52 -12.14 11.14
CA VAL A 80 3.31 -11.34 12.36
C VAL A 80 2.94 -9.90 11.99
N GLY A 81 3.71 -9.27 11.11
CA GLY A 81 3.46 -7.89 10.66
C GLY A 81 2.08 -7.71 10.04
N THR A 82 1.73 -8.54 9.06
CA THR A 82 0.43 -8.47 8.37
C THR A 82 -0.74 -8.81 9.29
N THR A 83 -0.59 -9.78 10.21
CA THR A 83 -1.62 -10.07 11.22
C THR A 83 -1.87 -8.87 12.14
N LEU A 84 -0.81 -8.18 12.58
CA LEU A 84 -0.95 -6.97 13.40
C LEU A 84 -1.62 -5.81 12.62
N VAL A 85 -1.34 -5.68 11.32
CA VAL A 85 -2.06 -4.74 10.44
C VAL A 85 -3.54 -5.07 10.37
N ILE A 86 -3.89 -6.35 10.16
CA ILE A 86 -5.29 -6.81 10.13
C ILE A 86 -5.98 -6.51 11.46
N ILE A 87 -5.38 -6.88 12.58
CA ILE A 87 -5.92 -6.59 13.92
C ILE A 87 -6.14 -5.09 14.12
N ASN A 88 -5.18 -4.25 13.72
CA ASN A 88 -5.32 -2.79 13.85
C ASN A 88 -6.50 -2.24 13.04
N VAL A 89 -6.68 -2.72 11.81
CA VAL A 89 -7.81 -2.36 10.96
C VAL A 89 -9.13 -2.88 11.54
N LEU A 90 -9.17 -4.08 12.13
CA LEU A 90 -10.37 -4.59 12.80
C LEU A 90 -10.76 -3.76 14.03
N ILE A 91 -9.77 -3.27 14.80
CA ILE A 91 -10.01 -2.38 15.95
C ILE A 91 -10.45 -0.98 15.50
N ASN A 92 -9.92 -0.47 14.37
CA ASN A 92 -10.29 0.83 13.81
C ASN A 92 -10.70 0.68 12.34
N PRO A 93 -11.92 0.16 12.04
CA PRO A 93 -12.34 -0.17 10.67
C PRO A 93 -12.28 1.00 9.69
N ILE A 94 -12.39 2.23 10.18
CA ILE A 94 -12.30 3.44 9.36
C ILE A 94 -10.92 3.58 8.66
N LEU A 95 -9.87 2.92 9.16
CA LEU A 95 -8.55 2.88 8.52
C LEU A 95 -8.52 2.03 7.24
N SER A 96 -9.52 1.17 7.01
CA SER A 96 -9.63 0.42 5.74
C SER A 96 -9.82 1.34 4.54
N ILE A 97 -10.54 2.44 4.71
CA ILE A 97 -10.86 3.40 3.64
C ILE A 97 -9.60 4.08 3.06
N PRO A 98 -8.73 4.74 3.87
CA PRO A 98 -7.50 5.33 3.34
C PRO A 98 -6.51 4.27 2.89
N MET A 99 -6.53 3.06 3.46
CA MET A 99 -5.71 1.93 3.01
C MET A 99 -6.09 1.50 1.59
N ILE A 100 -7.39 1.33 1.30
CA ILE A 100 -7.89 1.01 -0.03
C ILE A 100 -7.61 2.15 -1.01
N ALA A 101 -7.89 3.40 -0.62
CA ALA A 101 -7.66 4.57 -1.46
C ALA A 101 -6.18 4.71 -1.88
N SER A 102 -5.27 4.61 -0.92
CA SER A 102 -3.82 4.68 -1.18
C SER A 102 -3.31 3.49 -1.98
N GLY A 103 -3.78 2.27 -1.69
CA GLY A 103 -3.43 1.06 -2.42
C GLY A 103 -3.84 1.14 -3.90
N LEU A 104 -5.09 1.51 -4.18
CA LEU A 104 -5.58 1.69 -5.55
C LEU A 104 -4.85 2.81 -6.27
N ALA A 105 -4.62 3.95 -5.61
CA ALA A 105 -3.90 5.07 -6.21
C ALA A 105 -2.47 4.67 -6.59
N SER A 106 -1.72 4.06 -5.67
CA SER A 106 -0.37 3.55 -5.93
C SER A 106 -0.35 2.52 -7.08
N TYR A 107 -1.28 1.56 -7.06
CA TYR A 107 -1.38 0.55 -8.10
C TYR A 107 -1.74 1.12 -9.48
N SER A 108 -2.59 2.16 -9.51
CA SER A 108 -3.04 2.78 -10.75
C SER A 108 -1.89 3.47 -11.50
N VAL A 109 -0.93 4.06 -10.78
CA VAL A 109 0.19 4.81 -11.37
C VAL A 109 1.42 3.96 -11.71
N MET A 110 1.54 2.75 -11.17
CA MET A 110 2.71 1.88 -11.37
C MET A 110 3.12 1.72 -12.86
N PRO A 111 2.21 1.53 -13.83
CA PRO A 111 2.58 1.40 -15.25
C PRO A 111 3.22 2.65 -15.88
N PHE A 112 3.00 3.84 -15.31
CA PHE A 112 3.56 5.10 -15.80
C PHE A 112 5.04 5.25 -15.40
N PHE A 113 5.46 4.58 -14.32
CA PHE A 113 6.79 4.72 -13.71
C PHE A 113 7.71 3.50 -13.90
N ARG A 114 7.35 2.55 -14.79
CA ARG A 114 8.13 1.31 -14.99
C ARG A 114 9.54 1.50 -15.57
N HIS A 115 9.82 2.62 -16.24
CA HIS A 115 11.16 2.96 -16.70
C HIS A 115 12.12 3.27 -15.53
N LEU A 116 11.60 3.60 -14.35
CA LEU A 116 12.40 3.87 -13.17
C LEU A 116 12.83 2.57 -12.48
N PRO A 117 14.03 2.53 -11.89
CA PRO A 117 14.57 1.32 -11.26
C PRO A 117 13.99 1.02 -9.86
N ASN A 118 13.06 1.85 -9.36
CA ASN A 118 12.51 1.75 -8.02
C ASN A 118 11.03 2.18 -7.98
N GLY A 119 10.36 1.91 -6.86
CA GLY A 119 8.97 2.26 -6.62
C GLY A 119 8.77 3.52 -5.78
N LEU A 120 9.73 4.47 -5.76
CA LEU A 120 9.66 5.62 -4.84
C LEU A 120 8.36 6.44 -5.02
N TYR A 121 7.94 6.69 -6.26
CA TYR A 121 6.70 7.45 -6.54
C TYR A 121 5.45 6.75 -6.01
N GLU A 122 5.40 5.42 -6.12
CA GLU A 122 4.32 4.58 -5.59
C GLU A 122 4.29 4.65 -4.05
N ILE A 123 5.45 4.53 -3.38
CA ILE A 123 5.58 4.64 -1.92
C ILE A 123 5.13 6.02 -1.43
N VAL A 124 5.63 7.08 -2.07
CA VAL A 124 5.31 8.46 -1.68
C VAL A 124 3.82 8.74 -1.88
N LEU A 125 3.26 8.33 -3.02
CA LEU A 125 1.83 8.51 -3.30
C LEU A 125 0.98 7.75 -2.27
N PHE A 126 1.31 6.49 -2.01
CA PHE A 126 0.64 5.68 -1.00
C PHE A 126 0.70 6.36 0.37
N GLY A 127 1.90 6.72 0.82
CA GLY A 127 2.14 7.33 2.13
C GLY A 127 1.40 8.66 2.31
N ILE A 128 1.44 9.56 1.31
CA ILE A 128 0.74 10.85 1.38
C ILE A 128 -0.77 10.63 1.48
N ILE A 129 -1.36 9.83 0.59
CA ILE A 129 -2.81 9.59 0.57
C ILE A 129 -3.25 8.92 1.87
N TYR A 130 -2.51 7.89 2.30
CA TYR A 130 -2.83 7.14 3.50
C TYR A 130 -2.76 8.00 4.76
N LEU A 131 -1.68 8.79 4.93
CA LEU A 131 -1.49 9.64 6.11
C LEU A 131 -2.50 10.80 6.14
N ILE A 132 -2.81 11.42 5.00
CA ILE A 132 -3.82 12.48 4.92
C ILE A 132 -5.20 11.89 5.21
N GLY A 133 -5.62 10.86 4.47
CA GLY A 133 -6.93 10.24 4.62
C GLY A 133 -7.14 9.66 6.02
N GLY A 134 -6.14 8.93 6.53
CA GLY A 134 -6.16 8.35 7.86
C GLY A 134 -6.23 9.40 8.97
N LYS A 135 -5.45 10.49 8.87
CA LYS A 135 -5.53 11.61 9.83
C LYS A 135 -6.89 12.29 9.79
N LEU A 136 -7.46 12.53 8.61
CA LEU A 136 -8.78 13.17 8.46
C LEU A 136 -9.89 12.29 9.05
N LEU A 137 -9.83 10.98 8.83
CA LEU A 137 -10.84 10.02 9.28
C LEU A 137 -10.72 9.67 10.77
N THR A 138 -9.52 9.33 11.24
CA THR A 138 -9.31 8.90 12.64
C THR A 138 -9.09 10.05 13.61
N ARG A 139 -8.79 11.25 13.11
CA ARG A 139 -8.30 12.41 13.88
C ARG A 139 -7.04 12.11 14.71
N SER A 140 -6.34 11.01 14.41
CA SER A 140 -5.16 10.57 15.17
C SER A 140 -4.05 10.14 14.22
N PHE A 141 -2.95 10.87 14.27
CA PHE A 141 -1.76 10.52 13.50
C PHE A 141 -1.16 9.20 13.98
N ILE A 142 -1.15 8.95 15.29
CA ILE A 142 -0.60 7.71 15.88
C ILE A 142 -1.38 6.49 15.40
N LYS A 143 -2.71 6.51 15.50
CA LYS A 143 -3.54 5.38 15.01
C LYS A 143 -3.29 5.10 13.53
N THR A 144 -3.14 6.15 12.74
CA THR A 144 -2.84 6.06 11.32
C THR A 144 -1.44 5.49 11.07
N LEU A 145 -0.44 5.82 11.88
CA LEU A 145 0.94 5.36 11.65
C LEU A 145 1.15 3.87 12.03
N LEU A 146 0.38 3.35 12.99
CA LEU A 146 0.55 1.99 13.52
C LEU A 146 0.54 0.87 12.45
N PRO A 147 -0.41 0.82 11.49
CA PRO A 147 -0.37 -0.18 10.42
C PRO A 147 0.93 -0.15 9.60
N LEU A 148 1.47 1.03 9.31
CA LEU A 148 2.73 1.13 8.55
C LEU A 148 3.90 0.59 9.36
N LEU A 149 3.96 0.92 10.66
CA LEU A 149 5.02 0.45 11.53
C LEU A 149 4.96 -1.07 11.73
N PHE A 150 3.75 -1.63 11.91
CA PHE A 150 3.59 -3.07 12.09
C PHE A 150 3.88 -3.86 10.82
N GLY A 151 3.37 -3.41 9.67
CA GLY A 151 3.65 -4.08 8.39
C GLY A 151 5.14 -4.05 8.07
N TYR A 152 5.72 -2.85 7.92
CA TYR A 152 7.09 -2.70 7.45
C TYR A 152 8.14 -3.04 8.51
N GLY A 153 7.91 -2.67 9.77
CA GLY A 153 8.88 -2.91 10.84
C GLY A 153 9.16 -4.40 11.04
N PHE A 154 8.11 -5.23 11.07
CA PHE A 154 8.26 -6.68 11.22
C PHE A 154 8.82 -7.32 9.94
N ALA A 155 8.32 -6.94 8.76
CA ALA A 155 8.85 -7.43 7.48
C ALA A 155 10.38 -7.20 7.34
N TRP A 156 10.85 -6.01 7.71
CA TRP A 156 12.28 -5.67 7.64
C TRP A 156 13.16 -6.49 8.59
N ILE A 157 12.62 -6.96 9.72
CA ILE A 157 13.35 -7.88 10.59
C ILE A 157 13.70 -9.16 9.82
N GLY A 158 12.73 -9.72 9.09
CA GLY A 158 12.94 -10.87 8.22
C GLY A 158 14.06 -10.62 7.19
N HIS A 159 13.90 -9.57 6.41
CA HIS A 159 14.82 -9.24 5.32
C HIS A 159 16.25 -8.93 5.78
N PHE A 160 16.43 -8.14 6.84
CA PHE A 160 17.77 -7.68 7.21
C PHE A 160 18.54 -8.64 8.10
N PHE A 161 17.85 -9.37 8.99
CA PHE A 161 18.50 -10.26 9.95
C PHE A 161 18.55 -11.73 9.53
N TYR A 162 17.67 -12.16 8.64
CA TYR A 162 17.60 -13.57 8.20
C TYR A 162 17.94 -13.71 6.73
N GLU A 163 17.19 -13.05 5.84
CA GLU A 163 17.37 -13.23 4.40
C GLU A 163 18.61 -12.49 3.85
N HIS A 164 19.02 -11.41 4.52
CA HIS A 164 20.09 -10.50 4.11
C HIS A 164 19.91 -9.91 2.70
N ASN A 165 18.67 -9.67 2.30
CA ASN A 165 18.32 -9.04 1.03
C ASN A 165 17.62 -7.68 1.23
N LYS A 166 17.40 -6.98 0.12
CA LYS A 166 16.65 -5.71 0.12
C LYS A 166 15.17 -6.03 -0.12
N PRO A 167 14.25 -5.53 0.73
CA PRO A 167 12.81 -5.73 0.55
C PRO A 167 12.34 -5.35 -0.85
N ALA A 168 11.56 -6.24 -1.47
CA ALA A 168 10.99 -6.03 -2.80
C ALA A 168 10.08 -4.80 -2.87
N THR A 169 9.54 -4.36 -1.72
CA THR A 169 8.78 -3.10 -1.58
C THR A 169 9.50 -1.90 -2.18
N PHE A 170 10.84 -1.83 -2.15
CA PHE A 170 11.56 -0.67 -2.72
C PHE A 170 11.50 -0.62 -4.26
N ILE A 171 11.17 -1.73 -4.91
CA ILE A 171 11.08 -1.85 -6.37
C ILE A 171 9.61 -1.95 -6.81
N TYR A 172 8.85 -2.83 -6.15
CA TYR A 172 7.43 -3.10 -6.40
C TYR A 172 6.57 -2.94 -5.13
N PRO A 173 6.34 -1.71 -4.65
CA PRO A 173 5.54 -1.46 -3.44
C PRO A 173 4.16 -2.11 -3.49
N SER A 174 3.39 -1.87 -4.56
CA SER A 174 2.02 -2.39 -4.67
C SER A 174 1.99 -3.92 -4.77
N TYR A 175 2.87 -4.53 -5.56
CA TYR A 175 2.92 -5.99 -5.63
C TYR A 175 3.45 -6.62 -4.34
N SER A 176 4.47 -6.04 -3.71
CA SER A 176 5.00 -6.51 -2.43
C SER A 176 3.91 -6.55 -1.36
N LEU A 177 3.10 -5.49 -1.24
CA LEU A 177 1.98 -5.47 -0.30
C LEU A 177 0.93 -6.54 -0.63
N MET A 178 0.57 -6.72 -1.91
CA MET A 178 -0.35 -7.78 -2.33
C MET A 178 0.22 -9.18 -2.03
N SER A 179 1.54 -9.35 -2.18
CA SER A 179 2.23 -10.62 -1.93
C SER A 179 2.23 -11.02 -0.46
N ASP A 180 2.25 -10.08 0.49
CA ASP A 180 2.09 -10.39 1.92
C ASP A 180 0.77 -11.10 2.21
N PHE A 181 -0.34 -10.56 1.69
CA PHE A 181 -1.66 -11.19 1.85
C PHE A 181 -1.74 -12.52 1.09
N ARG A 182 -1.18 -12.59 -0.12
CA ARG A 182 -1.16 -13.83 -0.91
C ARG A 182 -0.35 -14.93 -0.22
N MET A 183 0.79 -14.60 0.36
CA MET A 183 1.65 -15.55 1.08
C MET A 183 0.95 -16.11 2.34
N ILE A 184 0.21 -15.28 3.09
CA ILE A 184 -0.63 -15.78 4.18
C ILE A 184 -1.73 -16.70 3.67
N TYR A 185 -2.39 -16.33 2.57
CA TYR A 185 -3.43 -17.15 1.97
C TYR A 185 -2.92 -18.53 1.53
N ASP A 186 -1.78 -18.57 0.83
CA ASP A 186 -1.15 -19.82 0.39
C ASP A 186 -0.70 -20.65 1.60
N ALA A 187 -0.19 -20.03 2.66
CA ALA A 187 0.13 -20.71 3.92
C ALA A 187 -1.10 -21.32 4.60
N ILE A 188 -2.24 -20.63 4.63
CA ILE A 188 -3.52 -21.16 5.17
C ILE A 188 -4.00 -22.35 4.35
N LYS A 189 -3.79 -22.35 3.02
CA LYS A 189 -4.11 -23.47 2.15
C LYS A 189 -3.12 -24.63 2.21
N GLY A 190 -2.03 -24.49 2.95
CA GLY A 190 -0.94 -25.49 2.97
C GLY A 190 -0.16 -25.56 1.65
N GLN A 191 -0.25 -24.52 0.81
CA GLN A 191 0.52 -24.41 -0.43
C GLN A 191 1.89 -23.81 -0.09
N PHE A 192 2.78 -24.65 0.45
CA PHE A 192 4.17 -24.28 0.69
C PHE A 192 5.00 -24.67 -0.55
N PHE A 193 5.78 -23.71 -1.07
CA PHE A 193 6.86 -23.96 -2.03
C PHE A 193 8.16 -24.31 -1.31
#